data_AF-A0A060HQX2-F1
#
_entry.id   AF-A0A060HQX2-F1
#
_cell.length_a   1.000
_cell.length_b   1.000
_cell.length_c   1.000
_cell.angle_alpha   90.00
_cell.angle_beta   90.00
_cell.angle_gamma   90.00
#
_symmetry.space_group_name_H-M   'P 1'
#
loop_
_entity.id
_entity.type
_entity.pdbx_description
1 polymer ?
#
loop_
_entity_poly.entity_id
_entity_poly.type
_entity_poly.pdbx_seq_one_letter_code
_entity_poly.pdbx_strand_id
1 'polypeptide(L)'
;MSSSKSGLVAVLLAGLVAVSGVGSIGLGVASVYAQSSSPSSAAAAKVVINEVESNPKGSDDKGEWVELYNPASSEVSIGNFKIKASFTKAIIEIPAGTKIGAGQFYVLAISGGRFYNSAESLSLVDGSGRVVDKTPSLVDRSNDSRTWQRLPDGGSKWEFKEQTQGASNSPAVKPASTPAPGGSNNSGQANSSGMKCSGTCVEGTVVRIADPDTIYVQVGKDTYKVDLSLTKAPARNDKNYDKASSYTRDLCFGSSVLVDKDDGQKASGKNNLVGVAYCSSHNLNQELLDSKLVQIDKRQCGTSEFSSQDWARRNGC
;
A
#
# COMPACT_ATOMS: atom_id res chain seq x y z
N MET A 1 44.12 -27.28 -25.59
CA MET A 1 44.82 -26.82 -26.81
C MET A 1 44.00 -27.33 -27.98
N SER A 2 43.15 -26.45 -28.54
CA SER A 2 43.39 -25.81 -29.84
C SER A 2 42.98 -26.76 -30.97
N SER A 3 42.17 -26.43 -31.98
CA SER A 3 41.41 -25.25 -32.40
C SER A 3 40.92 -25.62 -33.80
N SER A 4 39.78 -25.05 -34.23
CA SER A 4 39.50 -24.75 -35.65
C SER A 4 39.34 -25.95 -36.61
N LYS A 5 38.56 -25.90 -37.69
CA LYS A 5 37.76 -24.87 -38.34
C LYS A 5 36.94 -25.58 -39.43
N SER A 6 35.76 -25.02 -39.69
CA SER A 6 35.24 -24.70 -41.03
C SER A 6 35.09 -25.79 -42.10
N GLY A 7 33.89 -25.80 -42.69
CA GLY A 7 33.81 -25.53 -44.13
C GLY A 7 32.94 -26.47 -44.97
N LEU A 8 31.94 -25.85 -45.62
CA LEU A 8 31.38 -26.12 -46.96
C LEU A 8 30.86 -27.54 -47.28
N VAL A 9 29.55 -27.70 -47.48
CA VAL A 9 28.82 -27.53 -48.76
C VAL A 9 29.34 -28.45 -49.87
N ALA A 10 28.56 -29.48 -50.17
CA ALA A 10 28.58 -30.18 -51.46
C ALA A 10 27.16 -30.19 -52.03
N VAL A 11 26.96 -29.35 -53.04
CA VAL A 11 25.85 -29.38 -53.99
C VAL A 11 26.15 -30.47 -55.01
N LEU A 12 25.19 -31.35 -55.29
CA LEU A 12 25.23 -32.26 -56.43
C LEU A 12 23.99 -32.05 -57.30
N LEU A 13 24.27 -31.67 -58.54
CA LEU A 13 23.33 -31.39 -59.62
C LEU A 13 22.69 -32.67 -60.18
N ALA A 14 21.42 -32.57 -60.55
CA ALA A 14 20.82 -33.13 -61.77
C ALA A 14 19.35 -32.63 -61.78
N GLY A 15 18.74 -32.14 -62.85
CA GLY A 15 19.05 -32.02 -64.26
C GLY A 15 17.77 -31.45 -64.91
N LEU A 16 17.96 -30.59 -65.91
CA LEU A 16 16.91 -29.95 -66.70
C LEU A 16 15.88 -30.93 -67.28
N VAL A 17 14.60 -30.56 -67.28
CA VAL A 17 13.77 -30.53 -68.50
C VAL A 17 12.84 -29.32 -68.42
N ALA A 18 13.02 -28.38 -69.35
CA ALA A 18 12.08 -27.29 -69.58
C ALA A 18 10.91 -27.81 -70.42
N VAL A 19 9.69 -27.68 -69.90
CA VAL A 19 8.47 -27.77 -70.70
C VAL A 19 7.84 -26.38 -70.71
N SER A 20 7.85 -25.77 -71.88
CA SER A 20 7.26 -24.47 -72.15
C SER A 20 5.75 -24.57 -72.22
N GLY A 21 5.09 -23.78 -71.38
CA GLY A 21 3.80 -23.16 -71.67
C GLY A 21 2.61 -23.79 -70.95
N VAL A 22 2.02 -23.04 -70.02
CA VAL A 22 0.57 -22.76 -70.03
C VAL A 22 0.27 -21.49 -69.22
N GLY A 23 -0.56 -20.62 -69.81
CA GLY A 23 -1.67 -19.88 -69.18
C GLY A 23 -1.51 -19.30 -67.78
N SER A 24 -1.37 -17.98 -67.71
CA SER A 24 -1.68 -17.21 -66.50
C SER A 24 -3.19 -17.21 -66.23
N ILE A 25 -3.64 -18.03 -65.28
CA ILE A 25 -4.92 -17.83 -64.60
C ILE A 25 -4.58 -17.50 -63.15
N GLY A 26 -4.77 -16.24 -62.77
CA GLY A 26 -4.56 -15.77 -61.41
C GLY A 26 -5.59 -16.36 -60.46
N LEU A 27 -5.16 -17.30 -59.62
CA LEU A 27 -5.83 -17.65 -58.37
C LEU A 27 -5.16 -16.84 -57.26
N GLY A 28 -5.79 -15.73 -56.87
CA GLY A 28 -5.43 -14.98 -55.68
C GLY A 28 -5.72 -15.82 -54.44
N VAL A 29 -4.71 -16.48 -53.90
CA VAL A 29 -4.76 -16.99 -52.53
C VAL A 29 -4.57 -15.81 -51.59
N ALA A 30 -5.68 -15.33 -51.02
CA ALA A 30 -5.62 -14.43 -49.87
C ALA A 30 -5.10 -15.25 -48.67
N SER A 31 -3.80 -15.17 -48.41
CA SER A 31 -3.21 -15.66 -47.17
C SER A 31 -3.81 -14.87 -46.01
N VAL A 32 -4.79 -15.47 -45.33
CA VAL A 32 -5.27 -14.99 -44.04
C VAL A 32 -4.16 -15.30 -43.04
N TYR A 33 -3.24 -14.35 -42.85
CA TYR A 33 -2.33 -14.40 -41.72
C TYR A 33 -3.19 -14.19 -40.46
N ALA A 34 -3.57 -15.29 -39.81
CA ALA A 34 -4.04 -15.25 -38.44
C ALA A 34 -2.88 -14.69 -37.61
N GLN A 35 -2.93 -13.39 -37.29
CA GLN A 35 -2.06 -12.78 -36.30
C GLN A 35 -2.41 -13.41 -34.96
N SER A 36 -1.64 -14.44 -34.60
CA SER A 36 -1.56 -14.90 -33.22
C SER A 36 -1.03 -13.74 -32.39
N SER A 37 -1.93 -12.96 -31.79
CA SER A 37 -1.58 -12.03 -30.74
C SER A 37 -0.96 -12.85 -29.62
N SER A 38 0.36 -12.79 -29.49
CA SER A 38 1.05 -13.32 -28.32
C SER A 38 0.36 -12.77 -27.08
N PRO A 39 0.01 -13.59 -26.08
CA PRO A 39 -0.53 -13.06 -24.85
C PRO A 39 0.48 -12.04 -24.33
N SER A 40 0.02 -10.78 -24.17
CA SER A 40 0.70 -9.80 -23.35
C SER A 40 1.15 -10.53 -22.09
N SER A 41 2.44 -10.44 -21.75
CA SER A 41 2.96 -11.01 -20.51
C SER A 41 2.14 -10.43 -19.37
N ALA A 42 1.08 -11.15 -18.98
CA ALA A 42 0.35 -10.90 -17.77
C ALA A 42 1.41 -11.07 -16.70
N ALA A 43 1.82 -9.95 -16.10
CA ALA A 43 2.72 -9.97 -14.98
C ALA A 43 2.21 -11.07 -14.05
N ALA A 44 3.03 -12.11 -13.82
CA ALA A 44 2.60 -13.27 -13.08
C ALA A 44 1.90 -12.79 -11.81
N ALA A 45 0.59 -13.04 -11.72
CA ALA A 45 -0.26 -12.53 -10.66
C ALA A 45 0.29 -13.07 -9.34
N LYS A 46 0.87 -12.18 -8.52
CA LYS A 46 1.47 -12.53 -7.25
C LYS A 46 0.35 -12.63 -6.22
N VAL A 47 0.46 -13.61 -5.31
CA VAL A 47 -0.38 -13.63 -4.11
C VAL A 47 -0.14 -12.36 -3.32
N VAL A 48 -1.22 -11.75 -2.82
CA VAL A 48 -1.23 -10.46 -2.13
C VAL A 48 -1.96 -10.58 -0.80
N ILE A 49 -1.63 -9.70 0.14
CA ILE A 49 -2.40 -9.49 1.37
C ILE A 49 -3.67 -8.75 0.97
N ASN A 50 -4.85 -9.34 1.18
CA ASN A 50 -6.12 -8.81 0.69
C ASN A 50 -6.92 -8.07 1.77
N GLU A 51 -6.92 -8.60 2.98
CA GLU A 51 -7.69 -8.06 4.10
C GLU A 51 -6.97 -8.34 5.43
N VAL A 52 -7.07 -7.41 6.39
CA VAL A 52 -6.41 -7.50 7.69
C VAL A 52 -7.36 -7.06 8.79
N GLU A 53 -7.54 -7.94 9.78
CA GLU A 53 -8.16 -7.68 11.07
C GLU A 53 -7.07 -7.58 12.14
N SER A 54 -6.95 -6.42 12.78
CA SER A 54 -5.91 -6.12 13.76
C SER A 54 -6.46 -5.73 15.13
N ASN A 55 -7.76 -5.47 15.27
CA ASN A 55 -8.37 -5.08 16.54
C ASN A 55 -9.79 -5.66 16.65
N PRO A 56 -9.89 -7.00 16.62
CA PRO A 56 -11.17 -7.70 16.60
C PRO A 56 -11.96 -7.42 17.87
N LYS A 57 -13.29 -7.37 17.75
CA LYS A 57 -14.20 -7.24 18.89
C LYS A 57 -13.87 -8.20 20.04
N GLY A 58 -13.49 -7.66 21.19
CA GLY A 58 -13.20 -8.40 22.41
C GLY A 58 -11.74 -8.25 22.84
N SER A 59 -11.09 -9.39 23.13
CA SER A 59 -9.66 -9.45 23.46
C SER A 59 -8.86 -9.83 22.22
N ASP A 60 -7.76 -9.12 21.98
CA ASP A 60 -6.82 -9.37 20.87
C ASP A 60 -6.08 -10.72 21.01
N ASP A 61 -6.24 -11.43 22.14
CA ASP A 61 -5.64 -12.75 22.36
C ASP A 61 -6.08 -13.79 21.31
N LYS A 62 -7.27 -13.60 20.72
CA LYS A 62 -7.83 -14.46 19.68
C LYS A 62 -8.71 -13.61 18.76
N GLY A 63 -8.38 -13.54 17.47
CA GLY A 63 -9.28 -12.95 16.49
C GLY A 63 -8.62 -12.06 15.45
N GLU A 64 -7.33 -11.73 15.60
CA GLU A 64 -6.58 -11.15 14.49
C GLU A 64 -6.45 -12.16 13.36
N TRP A 65 -6.46 -11.68 12.13
CA TRP A 65 -6.23 -12.53 10.98
C TRP A 65 -5.76 -11.72 9.77
N VAL A 66 -5.14 -12.44 8.84
CA VAL A 66 -4.73 -11.91 7.55
C VAL A 66 -5.30 -12.80 6.46
N GLU A 67 -5.98 -12.19 5.50
CA GLU A 67 -6.41 -12.88 4.29
C GLU A 67 -5.43 -12.64 3.15
N LEU A 68 -5.11 -13.71 2.44
CA LEU A 68 -4.36 -13.69 1.21
C LEU A 68 -5.27 -13.99 0.02
N TYR A 69 -5.07 -13.29 -1.09
CA TYR A 69 -5.78 -13.51 -2.34
C TYR A 69 -4.84 -13.96 -3.44
N ASN A 70 -5.28 -14.93 -4.24
CA ASN A 70 -4.59 -15.37 -5.44
C ASN A 70 -5.29 -14.82 -6.70
N PRO A 71 -4.78 -13.72 -7.31
CA PRO A 71 -5.35 -13.17 -8.53
C PRO A 71 -5.02 -14.00 -9.79
N ALA A 72 -4.19 -15.05 -9.69
CA ALA A 72 -3.83 -15.86 -10.84
C ALA A 72 -4.99 -16.77 -11.28
N SER A 73 -4.93 -17.19 -12.55
CA SER A 73 -5.86 -18.17 -13.13
C SER A 73 -5.49 -19.63 -12.78
N SER A 74 -4.52 -19.85 -11.90
CA SER A 74 -4.06 -21.17 -11.47
C SER A 74 -3.79 -21.21 -9.98
N GLU A 75 -3.80 -22.42 -9.40
CA GLU A 75 -3.43 -22.65 -8.00
C GLU A 75 -1.98 -22.20 -7.72
N VAL A 76 -1.77 -21.58 -6.55
CA VAL A 76 -0.43 -21.18 -6.07
C VAL A 76 -0.15 -21.80 -4.71
N SER A 77 1.01 -22.43 -4.58
CA SER A 77 1.53 -22.91 -3.30
C SER A 77 2.13 -21.76 -2.50
N ILE A 78 1.66 -21.59 -1.27
CA ILE A 78 2.10 -20.54 -0.33
C ILE A 78 2.63 -21.12 0.99
N GLY A 79 2.80 -22.44 1.06
CA GLY A 79 3.38 -23.07 2.24
C GLY A 79 4.75 -22.49 2.58
N ASN A 80 5.01 -22.31 3.88
CA ASN A 80 6.21 -21.70 4.44
C ASN A 80 6.40 -20.20 4.11
N PHE A 81 5.41 -19.55 3.50
CA PHE A 81 5.39 -18.09 3.42
C PHE A 81 5.22 -17.51 4.83
N LYS A 82 5.59 -16.25 5.01
CA LYS A 82 5.56 -15.58 6.31
C LYS A 82 4.87 -14.23 6.20
N ILE A 83 4.04 -13.92 7.20
CA ILE A 83 3.63 -12.56 7.51
C ILE A 83 4.62 -11.98 8.52
N LYS A 84 5.19 -10.82 8.18
CA LYS A 84 6.05 -10.07 9.09
C LYS A 84 5.39 -8.75 9.45
N ALA A 85 5.16 -8.54 10.74
CA ALA A 85 4.71 -7.29 11.30
C ALA A 85 5.88 -6.32 11.46
N SER A 86 5.64 -5.05 11.15
CA SER A 86 6.65 -4.01 11.23
C SER A 86 6.85 -3.46 12.64
N PHE A 87 5.82 -3.32 13.46
CA PHE A 87 5.89 -2.73 14.79
C PHE A 87 6.18 -3.80 15.84
N THR A 88 5.30 -4.80 15.96
CA THR A 88 5.45 -5.88 16.96
C THR A 88 6.63 -6.82 16.66
N LYS A 89 7.17 -6.76 15.43
CA LYS A 89 8.18 -7.67 14.88
C LYS A 89 7.73 -9.14 14.87
N ALA A 90 6.42 -9.39 15.00
CA ALA A 90 5.87 -10.73 14.91
C ALA A 90 6.17 -11.35 13.53
N ILE A 91 6.50 -12.64 13.54
CA ILE A 91 6.66 -13.46 12.35
C ILE A 91 5.68 -14.61 12.47
N ILE A 92 4.72 -14.67 11.56
CA ILE A 92 3.71 -15.72 11.49
C ILE A 92 3.96 -16.54 10.23
N GLU A 93 4.15 -17.85 10.40
CA GLU A 93 4.43 -18.77 9.29
C GLU A 93 3.15 -19.45 8.81
N ILE A 94 3.01 -19.53 7.50
CA ILE A 94 1.92 -20.25 6.84
C ILE A 94 2.28 -21.73 6.79
N PRO A 95 1.38 -22.64 7.22
CA PRO A 95 1.67 -24.08 7.26
C PRO A 95 2.20 -24.63 5.93
N ALA A 96 3.16 -25.54 6.01
CA ALA A 96 3.68 -26.25 4.85
C ALA A 96 2.55 -26.93 4.06
N GLY A 97 2.68 -26.96 2.72
CA GLY A 97 1.68 -27.58 1.84
C GLY A 97 0.42 -26.74 1.60
N THR A 98 0.29 -25.55 2.20
CA THR A 98 -0.82 -24.64 1.95
C THR A 98 -0.83 -24.14 0.50
N LYS A 99 -2.02 -24.11 -0.10
CA LYS A 99 -2.24 -23.61 -1.45
C LYS A 99 -3.50 -22.76 -1.52
N ILE A 100 -3.52 -21.85 -2.49
CA ILE A 100 -4.69 -21.03 -2.82
C ILE A 100 -5.11 -21.33 -4.26
N GLY A 101 -6.36 -21.73 -4.47
CA GLY A 101 -6.92 -21.91 -5.81
C GLY A 101 -6.96 -20.60 -6.62
N ALA A 102 -7.24 -20.71 -7.92
CA ALA A 102 -7.37 -19.55 -8.80
C ALA A 102 -8.52 -18.64 -8.33
N GLY A 103 -8.24 -17.34 -8.11
CA GLY A 103 -9.25 -16.38 -7.64
C GLY A 103 -9.83 -16.72 -6.25
N GLN A 104 -9.13 -17.52 -5.44
CA GLN A 104 -9.56 -17.90 -4.09
C GLN A 104 -8.80 -17.13 -3.02
N PHE A 105 -9.30 -17.24 -1.79
CA PHE A 105 -8.77 -16.60 -0.59
C PHE A 105 -8.20 -17.66 0.38
N TYR A 106 -7.25 -17.24 1.20
CA TYR A 106 -6.77 -18.01 2.34
C TYR A 106 -6.71 -17.14 3.58
N VAL A 107 -7.41 -17.55 4.63
CA VAL A 107 -7.48 -16.82 5.90
C VAL A 107 -6.53 -17.45 6.90
N LEU A 108 -5.54 -16.67 7.33
CA LEU A 108 -4.61 -17.03 8.38
C LEU A 108 -5.09 -16.44 9.71
N ALA A 109 -5.66 -17.29 10.57
CA ALA A 109 -6.00 -16.90 11.95
C ALA A 109 -4.73 -16.74 12.80
N ILE A 110 -4.71 -15.72 13.65
CA ILE A 110 -3.56 -15.32 14.45
C ILE A 110 -3.97 -15.26 15.92
N SER A 111 -3.07 -15.71 16.79
CA SER A 111 -3.29 -15.77 18.24
C SER A 111 -2.23 -15.02 19.02
N GLY A 112 -2.68 -14.43 20.13
CA GLY A 112 -1.85 -13.72 21.11
C GLY A 112 -1.51 -12.28 20.75
N GLY A 113 -2.44 -11.52 20.14
CA GLY A 113 -2.29 -10.07 19.87
C GLY A 113 -0.97 -9.73 19.20
N ARG A 114 -0.77 -10.25 17.99
CA ARG A 114 0.49 -10.16 17.24
C ARG A 114 0.60 -8.88 16.44
N PHE A 115 -0.49 -8.16 16.20
CA PHE A 115 -0.47 -6.89 15.50
C PHE A 115 -0.69 -5.74 16.47
N TYR A 116 -0.32 -4.55 16.00
CA TYR A 116 -0.54 -3.33 16.74
C TYR A 116 -1.66 -2.54 16.07
N ASN A 117 -2.58 -2.04 16.87
CA ASN A 117 -3.85 -1.45 16.45
C ASN A 117 -3.66 -0.07 15.77
N SER A 118 -2.42 0.38 15.57
CA SER A 118 -2.09 1.66 14.94
C SER A 118 -0.70 1.62 14.30
N ALA A 119 -0.61 2.11 13.06
CA ALA A 119 0.62 2.23 12.30
C ALA A 119 1.36 0.90 12.03
N GLU A 120 0.64 -0.22 11.98
CA GLU A 120 1.23 -1.52 11.69
C GLU A 120 1.20 -1.80 10.19
N SER A 121 2.34 -2.18 9.61
CA SER A 121 2.42 -2.65 8.23
C SER A 121 2.86 -4.11 8.19
N LEU A 122 2.23 -4.89 7.31
CA LEU A 122 2.50 -6.31 7.15
C LEU A 122 3.23 -6.54 5.84
N SER A 123 4.27 -7.37 5.87
CA SER A 123 4.96 -7.85 4.67
C SER A 123 4.69 -9.34 4.49
N LEU A 124 4.25 -9.74 3.29
CA LEU A 124 4.20 -11.13 2.89
C LEU A 124 5.56 -11.50 2.29
N VAL A 125 6.19 -12.55 2.82
CA VAL A 125 7.52 -13.01 2.44
C VAL A 125 7.43 -14.45 1.98
N ASP A 126 7.98 -14.76 0.81
CA ASP A 126 7.97 -16.14 0.29
C ASP A 126 8.99 -17.05 1.00
N GLY A 127 8.95 -18.34 0.69
CA GLY A 127 9.86 -19.34 1.28
C GLY A 127 11.34 -19.12 0.95
N SER A 128 11.67 -18.26 -0.02
CA SER A 128 13.05 -17.86 -0.34
C SER A 128 13.51 -16.62 0.45
N GLY A 129 12.61 -15.99 1.20
CA GLY A 129 12.88 -14.77 1.98
C GLY A 129 12.61 -13.47 1.21
N ARG A 130 12.04 -13.53 0.00
CA ARG A 130 11.73 -12.34 -0.80
C ARG A 130 10.37 -11.77 -0.40
N VAL A 131 10.30 -10.45 -0.25
CA VAL A 131 9.03 -9.74 -0.05
C VAL A 131 8.20 -9.82 -1.34
N VAL A 132 6.99 -10.35 -1.24
CA VAL A 132 6.07 -10.51 -2.38
C VAL A 132 4.98 -9.44 -2.39
N ASP A 133 4.56 -8.98 -1.21
CA ASP A 133 3.57 -7.91 -1.04
C ASP A 133 3.78 -7.19 0.30
N LYS A 134 3.27 -5.97 0.40
CA LYS A 134 3.26 -5.17 1.64
C LYS A 134 1.97 -4.35 1.73
N THR A 135 1.40 -4.27 2.93
CA THR A 135 0.30 -3.35 3.24
C THR A 135 0.82 -1.91 3.39
N PRO A 136 -0.06 -0.90 3.31
CA PRO A 136 0.23 0.40 3.90
C PRO A 136 0.34 0.29 5.44
N SER A 137 0.62 1.41 6.09
CA SER A 137 0.51 1.53 7.55
C SER A 137 -0.97 1.48 7.93
N LEU A 138 -1.38 0.42 8.64
CA LEU A 138 -2.77 0.15 9.00
C LEU A 138 -3.08 0.76 10.37
N VAL A 139 -4.25 1.37 10.49
CA VAL A 139 -4.72 1.94 11.76
C VAL A 139 -6.14 1.45 12.03
N ASP A 140 -6.30 0.73 13.12
CA ASP A 140 -7.57 0.16 13.54
C ASP A 140 -7.72 0.27 15.05
N ARG A 141 -8.29 1.39 15.49
CA ARG A 141 -8.49 1.68 16.92
C ARG A 141 -9.82 1.21 17.45
N SER A 142 -10.66 0.63 16.58
CA SER A 142 -12.03 0.30 16.93
C SER A 142 -12.09 -1.18 17.24
N ASN A 143 -12.41 -1.51 18.49
CA ASN A 143 -12.55 -2.89 18.95
C ASN A 143 -13.87 -3.48 18.40
N ASP A 144 -13.96 -3.61 17.07
CA ASP A 144 -15.16 -3.97 16.31
C ASP A 144 -14.87 -5.03 15.23
N SER A 145 -15.66 -5.06 14.14
CA SER A 145 -15.54 -6.06 13.06
C SER A 145 -15.10 -5.43 11.73
N ARG A 146 -14.58 -4.21 11.77
CA ARG A 146 -14.09 -3.53 10.56
C ARG A 146 -12.62 -3.87 10.35
N THR A 147 -12.27 -4.00 9.09
CA THR A 147 -10.95 -4.44 8.65
C THR A 147 -10.43 -3.52 7.56
N TRP A 148 -9.11 -3.54 7.38
CA TRP A 148 -8.49 -2.93 6.21
C TRP A 148 -8.54 -3.89 5.04
N GLN A 149 -9.11 -3.45 3.92
CA GLN A 149 -9.41 -4.27 2.74
C GLN A 149 -8.85 -3.65 1.47
N ARG A 150 -8.31 -4.47 0.57
CA ARG A 150 -8.05 -4.05 -0.82
C ARG A 150 -9.36 -3.95 -1.60
N LEU A 151 -9.55 -2.88 -2.37
CA LEU A 151 -10.72 -2.71 -3.23
C LEU A 151 -10.33 -2.30 -4.67
N PRO A 152 -10.62 -3.12 -5.70
CA PRO A 152 -11.12 -4.50 -5.63
C PRO A 152 -10.09 -5.47 -5.03
N ASP A 153 -10.43 -6.74 -4.89
CA ASP A 153 -9.50 -7.78 -4.41
C ASP A 153 -8.20 -7.78 -5.22
N GLY A 154 -7.08 -7.80 -4.50
CA GLY A 154 -5.75 -7.66 -5.07
C GLY A 154 -5.42 -6.33 -5.79
N GLY A 155 -6.33 -5.34 -5.73
CA GLY A 155 -6.10 -3.97 -6.19
C GLY A 155 -5.15 -3.19 -5.28
N SER A 156 -4.79 -1.97 -5.67
CA SER A 156 -3.85 -1.13 -4.91
C SER A 156 -4.49 -0.25 -3.84
N LYS A 157 -5.80 -0.01 -3.91
CA LYS A 157 -6.54 0.85 -2.98
C LYS A 157 -6.91 0.08 -1.73
N TRP A 158 -6.79 0.73 -0.57
CA TRP A 158 -7.18 0.20 0.74
C TRP A 158 -8.32 1.02 1.33
N GLU A 159 -9.29 0.35 1.95
CA GLU A 159 -10.42 0.97 2.65
C GLU A 159 -10.65 0.26 4.01
N PHE A 160 -11.13 1.01 5.00
CA PHE A 160 -11.47 0.48 6.32
C PHE A 160 -13.00 0.37 6.47
N LYS A 161 -13.53 -0.86 6.47
CA LYS A 161 -14.99 -1.13 6.41
C LYS A 161 -15.32 -2.50 7.02
N GLU A 162 -16.60 -2.85 7.09
CA GLU A 162 -17.06 -4.14 7.61
C GLU A 162 -16.38 -5.32 6.89
N GLN A 163 -15.93 -6.29 7.66
CA GLN A 163 -15.12 -7.41 7.20
C GLN A 163 -15.81 -8.32 6.17
N THR A 164 -14.99 -8.91 5.31
CA THR A 164 -15.38 -9.80 4.21
C THR A 164 -14.59 -11.11 4.23
N GLN A 165 -14.19 -11.57 5.42
CA GLN A 165 -13.36 -12.76 5.61
C GLN A 165 -13.81 -13.97 4.78
N GLY A 166 -12.92 -14.45 3.93
CA GLY A 166 -13.12 -15.58 3.03
C GLY A 166 -13.94 -15.26 1.78
N ALA A 167 -14.28 -14.00 1.53
CA ALA A 167 -15.12 -13.53 0.43
C ALA A 167 -14.51 -12.31 -0.28
N SER A 168 -15.13 -11.90 -1.39
CA SER A 168 -14.68 -10.74 -2.15
C SER A 168 -14.94 -9.44 -1.39
N ASN A 169 -13.95 -8.54 -1.35
CA ASN A 169 -14.06 -7.20 -0.79
C ASN A 169 -14.94 -6.27 -1.65
N SER A 170 -15.15 -6.63 -2.91
CA SER A 170 -15.94 -5.85 -3.85
C SER A 170 -17.43 -6.03 -3.55
N PRO A 171 -18.23 -4.94 -3.53
CA PRO A 171 -19.68 -5.09 -3.46
C PRO A 171 -20.13 -5.92 -4.65
N ALA A 172 -20.97 -6.93 -4.42
CA ALA A 172 -21.52 -7.76 -5.48
C ALA A 172 -22.06 -6.85 -6.58
N VAL A 173 -21.47 -6.92 -7.78
CA VAL A 173 -21.97 -6.18 -8.93
C VAL A 173 -23.38 -6.69 -9.15
N LYS A 174 -24.39 -5.87 -8.79
CA LYS A 174 -25.78 -6.14 -9.16
C LYS A 174 -25.77 -6.37 -10.67
N PRO A 175 -26.30 -7.50 -11.18
CA PRO A 175 -26.35 -7.74 -12.62
C PRO A 175 -26.95 -6.53 -13.31
N ALA A 176 -26.24 -5.99 -14.31
CA ALA A 176 -26.65 -4.80 -15.03
C ALA A 176 -28.02 -5.05 -15.68
N SER A 177 -29.09 -4.56 -15.03
CA SER A 177 -30.40 -4.48 -15.65
C SER A 177 -30.37 -3.36 -16.68
N THR A 178 -30.68 -3.72 -17.92
CA THR A 178 -30.92 -2.92 -19.13
C THR A 178 -31.55 -1.54 -18.83
N PRO A 179 -31.12 -0.45 -19.51
CA PRO A 179 -31.58 0.89 -19.16
C PRO A 179 -33.02 1.14 -19.62
N ALA A 180 -33.85 1.65 -18.71
CA ALA A 180 -35.11 2.34 -19.02
C ALA A 180 -34.99 3.82 -18.62
N PRO A 181 -35.62 4.75 -19.36
CA PRO A 181 -35.23 6.16 -19.37
C PRO A 181 -35.92 7.00 -18.30
N GLY A 182 -35.19 8.02 -17.82
CA GLY A 182 -35.76 9.27 -17.33
C GLY A 182 -36.15 9.31 -15.84
N GLY A 183 -35.37 10.04 -15.06
CA GLY A 183 -35.74 10.44 -13.69
C GLY A 183 -34.65 11.28 -13.04
N SER A 184 -34.79 12.59 -13.13
CA SER A 184 -33.87 13.62 -12.62
C SER A 184 -33.86 13.70 -11.08
N ASN A 185 -32.71 14.13 -10.54
CA ASN A 185 -32.45 14.69 -9.20
C ASN A 185 -32.40 13.67 -8.05
N ASN A 186 -31.45 13.65 -7.13
CA ASN A 186 -30.56 14.70 -6.62
C ASN A 186 -29.29 14.02 -6.08
N SER A 187 -28.11 14.53 -6.46
CA SER A 187 -26.83 14.08 -5.94
C SER A 187 -26.67 14.49 -4.47
N GLY A 188 -26.91 13.56 -3.55
CA GLY A 188 -26.36 13.63 -2.21
C GLY A 188 -24.85 13.42 -2.28
N GLN A 189 -24.09 14.52 -2.29
CA GLN A 189 -22.64 14.52 -2.12
C GLN A 189 -22.28 13.73 -0.85
N ALA A 190 -21.74 12.53 -1.04
CA ALA A 190 -20.90 11.91 -0.04
C ALA A 190 -19.71 12.85 0.19
N ASN A 191 -19.66 13.43 1.38
CA ASN A 191 -18.60 14.33 1.81
C ASN A 191 -17.28 13.54 1.89
N SER A 192 -16.53 13.53 0.80
CA SER A 192 -15.10 13.29 0.85
C SER A 192 -14.47 14.48 1.58
N SER A 193 -14.31 14.36 2.88
CA SER A 193 -13.45 15.26 3.66
C SER A 193 -12.00 15.02 3.19
N GLY A 194 -11.65 15.57 2.03
CA GLY A 194 -10.28 15.61 1.55
C GLY A 194 -9.44 16.31 2.63
N MET A 195 -8.26 15.78 2.92
CA MET A 195 -7.27 16.44 3.78
C MET A 195 -7.07 17.87 3.25
N LYS A 196 -7.68 18.85 3.93
CA LYS A 196 -7.62 20.23 3.48
C LYS A 196 -6.34 20.85 4.01
N CYS A 197 -5.42 21.07 3.08
CA CYS A 197 -4.41 22.12 3.23
C CYS A 197 -5.14 23.45 3.49
N SER A 198 -4.88 24.07 4.64
CA SER A 198 -5.51 25.35 5.01
C SER A 198 -4.67 26.56 4.65
N GLY A 199 -3.35 26.40 4.46
CA GLY A 199 -2.41 27.47 4.10
C GLY A 199 -1.38 27.05 3.03
N THR A 200 -0.09 27.23 3.34
CA THR A 200 1.00 26.86 2.44
C THR A 200 1.40 25.40 2.63
N CYS A 201 1.16 24.54 1.64
CA CYS A 201 1.50 23.13 1.75
C CYS A 201 2.72 22.70 0.95
N VAL A 202 3.37 21.67 1.49
CA VAL A 202 4.47 20.96 0.86
C VAL A 202 4.13 19.48 0.79
N GLU A 203 4.15 18.90 -0.41
CA GLU A 203 3.90 17.48 -0.62
C GLU A 203 5.17 16.76 -1.04
N GLY A 204 5.39 15.56 -0.49
CA GLY A 204 6.59 14.77 -0.78
C GLY A 204 6.57 13.39 -0.17
N THR A 205 7.75 12.82 0.02
CA THR A 205 7.94 11.51 0.66
C THR A 205 8.81 11.66 1.90
N VAL A 206 8.42 11.02 3.00
CA VAL A 206 9.23 11.03 4.22
C VAL A 206 10.43 10.09 4.04
N VAL A 207 11.64 10.63 4.12
CA VAL A 207 12.90 9.91 3.84
C VAL A 207 13.77 9.71 5.07
N ARG A 208 13.48 10.39 6.18
CA ARG A 208 14.18 10.19 7.46
C ARG A 208 13.33 10.66 8.63
N ILE A 209 13.46 9.98 9.77
CA ILE A 209 12.91 10.41 11.07
C ILE A 209 14.07 10.92 11.91
N ALA A 210 14.00 12.15 12.40
CA ALA A 210 15.09 12.75 13.21
C ALA A 210 14.93 12.43 14.70
N ASP A 211 13.70 12.59 15.17
CA ASP A 211 13.21 12.38 16.52
C ASP A 211 11.67 12.18 16.45
N PRO A 212 10.96 11.97 17.57
CA PRO A 212 9.53 11.70 17.54
C PRO A 212 8.68 12.77 16.84
N ASP A 213 9.04 14.04 16.93
CA ASP A 213 8.27 15.16 16.38
C ASP A 213 8.99 15.90 15.25
N THR A 214 9.97 15.26 14.61
CA THR A 214 10.71 15.82 13.48
C THR A 214 10.93 14.79 12.38
N ILE A 215 10.51 15.13 11.16
CA ILE A 215 10.69 14.31 9.96
C ILE A 215 11.44 15.06 8.86
N TYR A 216 12.04 14.32 7.92
CA TYR A 216 12.61 14.88 6.69
C TYR A 216 11.78 14.45 5.49
N VAL A 217 11.34 15.42 4.71
CA VAL A 217 10.48 15.25 3.54
C VAL A 217 11.26 15.60 2.29
N GLN A 218 11.34 14.66 1.36
CA GLN A 218 11.92 14.90 0.03
C GLN A 218 10.83 15.43 -0.91
N VAL A 219 11.12 16.58 -1.54
CA VAL A 219 10.27 17.22 -2.55
C VAL A 219 11.11 17.52 -3.76
N GLY A 220 10.92 16.72 -4.82
CA GLY A 220 11.80 16.76 -5.98
C GLY A 220 13.26 16.48 -5.58
N LYS A 221 14.13 17.48 -5.75
CA LYS A 221 15.57 17.38 -5.41
C LYS A 221 15.90 17.94 -4.02
N ASP A 222 14.96 18.64 -3.41
CA ASP A 222 15.18 19.29 -2.13
C ASP A 222 14.71 18.39 -0.98
N THR A 223 15.36 18.51 0.16
CA THR A 223 14.94 17.87 1.41
C THR A 223 14.62 18.94 2.44
N TYR A 224 13.43 18.84 3.02
CA TYR A 224 12.92 19.75 4.05
C TYR A 224 12.94 19.05 5.40
N LYS A 225 13.45 19.73 6.43
CA LYS A 225 13.26 19.33 7.83
C LYS A 225 11.92 19.89 8.29
N VAL A 226 11.06 19.05 8.82
CA VAL A 226 9.73 19.42 9.31
C VAL A 226 9.68 19.14 10.80
N ASP A 227 9.62 20.20 11.59
CA ASP A 227 9.32 20.12 13.02
C ASP A 227 7.79 20.18 13.17
N LEU A 228 7.22 19.23 13.89
CA LEU A 228 5.76 19.16 14.05
C LEU A 228 5.27 20.29 14.97
N SER A 229 4.24 20.99 14.51
CA SER A 229 3.58 22.03 15.28
C SER A 229 2.81 21.46 16.46
N LEU A 230 2.79 22.19 17.58
CA LEU A 230 2.11 21.89 18.84
C LEU A 230 2.62 20.67 19.60
N THR A 231 3.67 20.00 19.12
CA THR A 231 4.23 18.82 19.77
C THR A 231 5.50 19.15 20.55
N LYS A 232 5.69 18.42 21.64
CA LYS A 232 6.92 18.40 22.44
C LYS A 232 7.36 16.96 22.63
N ALA A 233 8.34 16.53 21.85
CA ALA A 233 8.92 15.21 21.99
C ALA A 233 9.53 14.98 23.38
N PRO A 234 9.51 13.73 23.87
CA PRO A 234 10.29 13.33 25.03
C PRO A 234 11.79 13.58 24.81
N ALA A 235 12.54 13.78 25.89
CA ALA A 235 14.00 13.88 25.81
C ALA A 235 14.62 12.54 25.39
N ARG A 236 15.80 12.55 24.78
CA ARG A 236 16.49 11.32 24.30
C ARG A 236 16.73 10.26 25.37
N ASN A 237 16.82 10.65 26.64
CA ASN A 237 17.01 9.75 27.78
C ASN A 237 15.69 9.28 28.41
N ASP A 238 14.54 9.72 27.90
CA ASP A 238 13.23 9.27 28.35
C ASP A 238 12.93 7.88 27.79
N LYS A 239 12.37 6.99 28.61
CA LYS A 239 11.96 5.63 28.23
C LYS A 239 10.96 5.57 27.07
N ASN A 240 10.24 6.65 26.82
CA ASN A 240 9.25 6.74 25.74
C ASN A 240 9.86 7.26 24.43
N TYR A 241 11.10 7.75 24.41
CA TYR A 241 11.72 8.32 23.21
C TYR A 241 11.77 7.33 22.04
N ASP A 242 12.23 6.10 22.30
CA ASP A 242 12.35 5.08 21.26
C ASP A 242 10.97 4.60 20.77
N LYS A 243 9.99 4.53 21.68
CA LYS A 243 8.60 4.19 21.34
C LYS A 243 7.98 5.28 20.46
N ALA A 244 8.12 6.54 20.84
CA ALA A 244 7.62 7.68 20.10
C ALA A 244 8.30 7.81 18.72
N SER A 245 9.62 7.62 18.65
CA SER A 245 10.37 7.63 17.38
C SER A 245 9.95 6.49 16.45
N SER A 246 9.68 5.31 17.00
CA SER A 246 9.20 4.17 16.22
C SER A 246 7.78 4.40 15.73
N TYR A 247 6.90 4.95 16.56
CA TYR A 247 5.55 5.33 16.18
C TYR A 247 5.54 6.30 14.99
N THR A 248 6.35 7.37 15.05
CA THR A 248 6.51 8.32 13.95
C THR A 248 7.06 7.66 12.69
N ARG A 249 8.07 6.80 12.84
CA ARG A 249 8.64 6.04 11.72
C ARG A 249 7.61 5.14 11.06
N ASP A 250 6.83 4.40 11.82
CA ASP A 250 5.94 3.39 11.25
C ASP A 250 4.70 4.01 10.61
N LEU A 251 4.27 5.18 11.09
CA LEU A 251 3.20 5.95 10.45
C LEU A 251 3.68 6.68 9.18
N CYS A 252 4.90 7.22 9.19
CA CYS A 252 5.32 8.21 8.20
C CYS A 252 6.45 7.78 7.28
N PHE A 253 7.42 6.98 7.73
CA PHE A 253 8.62 6.70 6.95
C PHE A 253 8.31 5.96 5.64
N GLY A 254 8.73 6.53 4.51
CA GLY A 254 8.47 6.02 3.17
C GLY A 254 7.08 6.34 2.63
N SER A 255 6.18 6.91 3.44
CA SER A 255 4.84 7.32 3.02
C SER A 255 4.88 8.65 2.24
N SER A 256 3.88 8.86 1.38
CA SER A 256 3.55 10.21 0.89
C SER A 256 3.12 11.07 2.07
N VAL A 257 3.50 12.34 2.08
CA VAL A 257 3.13 13.27 3.14
C VAL A 257 2.69 14.60 2.53
N LEU A 258 1.62 15.15 3.07
CA LEU A 258 1.24 16.55 2.90
C LEU A 258 1.57 17.27 4.20
N VAL A 259 2.37 18.32 4.15
CA VAL A 259 2.70 19.16 5.30
C VAL A 259 1.95 20.47 5.15
N ASP A 260 0.99 20.73 6.04
CA ASP A 260 0.33 22.03 6.17
C ASP A 260 1.17 22.90 7.09
N LYS A 261 1.84 23.90 6.50
CA LYS A 261 2.76 24.75 7.22
C LYS A 261 1.98 25.62 8.19
N ASP A 262 2.52 25.76 9.39
CA ASP A 262 2.03 26.71 10.39
C ASP A 262 2.43 28.13 9.98
N ASP A 263 1.45 28.96 9.64
CA ASP A 263 1.68 30.35 9.24
C ASP A 263 2.10 31.24 10.42
N GLY A 264 1.71 30.85 11.64
CA GLY A 264 2.06 31.54 12.87
C GLY A 264 3.44 31.20 13.42
N GLN A 265 4.01 30.05 13.01
CA GLN A 265 5.33 29.60 13.45
C GLN A 265 6.36 29.60 12.31
N LYS A 266 7.40 30.40 12.47
CA LYS A 266 8.49 30.46 11.49
C LYS A 266 9.59 29.47 11.84
N ALA A 267 9.88 28.55 10.94
CA ALA A 267 11.09 27.75 11.04
C ALA A 267 12.33 28.59 10.71
N SER A 268 13.44 28.31 11.38
CA SER A 268 14.73 28.96 11.08
C SER A 268 15.43 28.24 9.94
N GLY A 269 15.56 28.87 8.76
CA GLY A 269 16.28 28.32 7.61
C GLY A 269 15.38 27.96 6.42
N LYS A 270 15.94 28.05 5.21
CA LYS A 270 15.20 27.96 3.94
C LYS A 270 14.44 26.64 3.73
N ASN A 271 14.99 25.54 4.25
CA ASN A 271 14.42 24.19 4.10
C ASN A 271 13.87 23.64 5.42
N ASN A 272 13.63 24.50 6.40
CA ASN A 272 13.00 24.11 7.64
C ASN A 272 11.53 24.54 7.59
N LEU A 273 10.64 23.68 8.08
CA LEU A 273 9.20 23.90 8.13
C LEU A 273 8.74 23.59 9.56
N VAL A 274 7.73 24.32 10.02
CA VAL A 274 6.93 23.97 11.19
C VAL A 274 5.51 23.76 10.70
N GLY A 275 4.82 22.69 11.09
CA GLY A 275 3.48 22.43 10.57
C GLY A 275 2.83 21.15 11.05
N VAL A 276 1.66 20.86 10.49
CA VAL A 276 0.97 19.58 10.67
C VAL A 276 1.32 18.66 9.51
N ALA A 277 1.80 17.46 9.80
CA ALA A 277 2.15 16.46 8.80
C ALA A 277 1.04 15.42 8.67
N TYR A 278 0.54 15.25 7.44
CA TYR A 278 -0.43 14.23 7.07
C TYR A 278 0.28 13.12 6.31
N CYS A 279 0.66 12.05 7.00
CA CYS A 279 1.33 10.90 6.41
C CYS A 279 0.28 9.92 5.88
N SER A 280 0.30 9.68 4.57
CA SER A 280 -0.80 9.05 3.84
C SER A 280 -2.12 9.80 4.09
N SER A 281 -2.92 9.33 5.05
CA SER A 281 -4.19 9.92 5.47
C SER A 281 -4.25 10.26 6.96
N HIS A 282 -3.13 10.16 7.68
CA HIS A 282 -3.09 10.32 9.13
C HIS A 282 -2.38 11.61 9.53
N ASN A 283 -3.03 12.41 10.37
CA ASN A 283 -2.42 13.58 11.00
C ASN A 283 -1.43 13.13 12.08
N LEU A 284 -0.13 13.10 11.75
CA LEU A 284 0.93 12.63 12.65
C LEU A 284 0.93 13.37 13.99
N ASN A 285 0.71 14.70 13.99
CA ASN A 285 0.70 15.51 15.21
C ASN A 285 -0.40 15.03 16.17
N GLN A 286 -1.61 14.84 15.65
CA GLN A 286 -2.73 14.29 16.40
C GLN A 286 -2.42 12.88 16.91
N GLU A 287 -1.91 12.00 16.04
CA GLU A 287 -1.65 10.60 16.38
C GLU A 287 -0.63 10.47 17.52
N LEU A 288 0.43 11.29 17.49
CA LEU A 288 1.45 11.34 18.55
C LEU A 288 0.91 11.87 19.88
N LEU A 289 0.05 12.88 19.85
CA LEU A 289 -0.54 13.47 21.06
C LEU A 289 -1.61 12.56 21.68
N ASP A 290 -2.47 11.96 20.86
CA ASP A 290 -3.52 11.05 21.32
C ASP A 290 -2.92 9.76 21.92
N SER A 291 -1.78 9.28 21.38
CA SER A 291 -1.05 8.12 21.93
C SER A 291 -0.34 8.38 23.27
N LYS A 292 -0.24 9.65 23.71
CA LYS A 292 0.49 10.10 24.92
C LYS A 292 1.99 9.80 24.88
N LEU A 293 2.54 9.47 23.72
CA LEU A 293 3.99 9.30 23.51
C LEU A 293 4.71 10.65 23.39
N VAL A 294 3.99 11.68 22.98
CA VAL A 294 4.43 13.07 22.85
C VAL A 294 3.45 13.97 23.60
N GLN A 295 3.92 15.09 24.13
CA GLN A 295 3.09 16.06 24.86
C GLN A 295 2.73 17.26 24.00
N ILE A 296 1.62 17.93 24.31
CA ILE A 296 1.29 19.22 23.71
C ILE A 296 2.32 20.27 24.17
N ASP A 297 2.91 21.03 23.25
CA ASP A 297 3.71 22.20 23.61
C ASP A 297 2.80 23.40 23.86
N LYS A 298 2.40 23.58 25.12
CA LYS A 298 1.52 24.68 25.53
C LYS A 298 2.05 26.08 25.18
N ARG A 299 3.36 26.23 24.99
CA ARG A 299 3.98 27.51 24.62
C ARG A 299 3.61 27.92 23.19
N GLN A 300 3.28 26.96 22.33
CA GLN A 300 2.91 27.18 20.94
C GLN A 300 1.40 27.37 20.73
N CYS A 301 0.55 27.05 21.72
CA CYS A 301 -0.91 27.18 21.59
C CYS A 301 -1.35 28.63 21.30
N GLY A 302 -0.60 29.64 21.76
CA GLY A 302 -0.92 31.05 21.49
C GLY A 302 -0.47 31.55 20.11
N THR A 303 0.37 30.79 19.40
CA THR A 303 0.97 31.19 18.12
C THR A 303 0.55 30.32 16.95
N SER A 304 0.28 29.03 17.18
CA SER A 304 -0.12 28.09 16.15
C SER A 304 -1.57 28.30 15.74
N GLU A 305 -1.83 28.36 14.44
CA GLU A 305 -3.21 28.36 13.91
C GLU A 305 -3.95 27.04 14.16
N PHE A 306 -3.20 25.94 14.33
CA PHE A 306 -3.75 24.61 14.60
C PHE A 306 -4.24 24.45 16.05
N SER A 307 -3.98 25.42 16.94
CA SER A 307 -4.39 25.38 18.35
C SER A 307 -5.91 25.26 18.55
N SER A 308 -6.68 25.75 17.57
CA SER A 308 -8.15 25.70 17.58
C SER A 308 -8.74 24.36 17.15
N GLN A 309 -7.93 23.47 16.56
CA GLN A 309 -8.37 22.17 16.09
C GLN A 309 -8.77 21.27 17.27
N ASP A 310 -9.78 20.41 17.06
CA ASP A 310 -10.32 19.55 18.12
C ASP A 310 -9.25 18.65 18.76
N TRP A 311 -8.24 18.23 17.99
CA TRP A 311 -7.14 17.42 18.49
C TRP A 311 -6.16 18.19 19.35
N ALA A 312 -5.92 19.46 19.05
CA ALA A 312 -5.06 20.31 19.87
C ALA A 312 -5.77 20.63 21.20
N ARG A 313 -7.04 21.02 21.14
CA ARG A 313 -7.85 21.37 22.32
C ARG A 313 -8.00 20.21 23.31
N ARG A 314 -8.36 19.01 22.83
CA ARG A 314 -8.50 17.85 23.72
C ARG A 314 -7.18 17.39 24.35
N ASN A 315 -6.05 17.76 23.75
CA ASN A 315 -4.71 17.45 24.28
C ASN A 315 -4.12 18.58 25.14
N GLY A 316 -4.81 19.72 25.27
CA GLY A 316 -4.49 20.76 26.26
C GLY A 316 -3.91 22.06 25.71
N CYS A 317 -4.08 22.33 24.42
CA CYS A 317 -4.45 23.69 24.02
C CYS A 317 -5.93 23.96 24.42
#